data_AF-A0A7Y0EU25-F1
#
_entry.id   AF-A0A7Y0EU25-F1
#
_cell.length_a   1.000
_cell.length_b   1.000
_cell.length_c   1.000
_cell.angle_alpha   90.00
_cell.angle_beta   90.00
_cell.angle_gamma   90.00
#
_symmetry.space_group_name_H-M   'P 1'
#
loop_
_entity.id
_entity.type
_entity.pdbx_description
1 polymer ?
#
loop_
_entity_poly.entity_id
_entity_poly.type
_entity_poly.pdbx_seq_one_letter_code
_entity_poly.pdbx_strand_id
1 'polypeptide(L)'
;MTGELFTPLRRLSPNAKSIMCLAGICGMAYLVSVLQQPFSLLDLYQGCMVEVSERVVLPANLILFCMGCARFGAFERVRRNPTDEFRLNALWSVFVSVVVSLIVWCVFIIANVLKESLNDPRQWVLCTIMLAQLFMMNMSVTLAVWLLMNMGMDWGQVLPPIIVVFIIADFCLKPMAGDLTRYAFYFWYPISDSWVTVFVRQVLPFIGYCMLMAMMNMAAFHRADRLRLT
;
A
#
# COMPACT_ATOMS: atom_id res chain seq x y z
N MET A 1 14.57 18.52 6.41
CA MET A 1 13.50 17.51 6.48
C MET A 1 13.52 16.51 5.32
N THR A 2 13.55 16.94 4.04
CA THR A 2 13.56 16.00 2.89
C THR A 2 14.72 15.01 2.89
N GLY A 3 15.93 15.45 3.26
CA GLY A 3 17.10 14.58 3.34
C GLY A 3 17.00 13.46 4.40
N GLU A 4 16.27 13.70 5.50
CA GLU A 4 16.08 12.70 6.57
C GLU A 4 15.07 11.63 6.19
N LEU A 5 14.08 11.96 5.35
CA LEU A 5 13.06 11.03 4.87
C LEU A 5 13.67 9.83 4.12
N PHE A 6 14.76 10.06 3.37
CA PHE A 6 15.44 9.01 2.58
C PHE A 6 16.63 8.37 3.29
N THR A 7 16.96 8.80 4.51
CA THR A 7 18.09 8.21 5.26
C THR A 7 17.98 6.70 5.47
N PRO A 8 16.79 6.09 5.68
CA PRO A 8 16.71 4.66 5.91
C PRO A 8 16.99 3.85 4.64
N LEU A 9 16.52 4.33 3.48
CA LEU A 9 16.83 3.75 2.16
C LEU A 9 18.34 3.78 1.83
N ARG A 10 19.04 4.82 2.27
CA ARG A 10 20.50 4.91 2.07
C ARG A 10 21.25 3.83 2.84
N ARG A 11 20.76 3.44 4.02
CA ARG A 11 21.37 2.44 4.92
C ARG A 11 21.17 0.98 4.48
N LEU A 12 20.35 0.72 3.46
CA LEU A 12 20.14 -0.63 2.93
C LEU A 12 21.41 -1.22 2.31
N SER A 13 21.59 -2.53 2.48
CA SER A 13 22.66 -3.28 1.84
C SER A 13 22.53 -3.25 0.31
N PRO A 14 23.65 -3.29 -0.43
CA PRO A 14 23.62 -3.29 -1.90
C PRO A 14 22.85 -4.50 -2.46
N ASN A 15 22.93 -5.66 -1.80
CA ASN A 15 22.20 -6.86 -2.20
C ASN A 15 20.67 -6.69 -2.09
N ALA A 16 20.19 -6.06 -1.01
CA ALA A 16 18.77 -5.77 -0.86
C ALA A 16 18.28 -4.81 -1.96
N LYS A 17 19.07 -3.76 -2.26
CA LYS A 17 18.75 -2.81 -3.35
C LYS A 17 18.66 -3.51 -4.71
N SER A 18 19.55 -4.46 -4.99
CA SER A 18 19.55 -5.22 -6.24
C SER A 18 18.30 -6.11 -6.37
N ILE A 19 17.94 -6.84 -5.31
CA ILE A 19 16.74 -7.69 -5.29
C ILE A 19 15.47 -6.86 -5.47
N MET A 20 15.40 -5.66 -4.86
CA MET A 20 14.27 -4.75 -5.06
C MET A 20 14.16 -4.26 -6.50
N CYS A 21 15.30 -3.90 -7.11
CA CYS A 21 15.32 -3.47 -8.50
C CYS A 21 14.79 -4.58 -9.40
N LEU A 22 15.25 -5.82 -9.17
CA LEU A 22 14.77 -7.00 -9.88
C LEU A 22 13.25 -7.20 -9.69
N ALA A 23 12.76 -7.17 -8.44
CA ALA A 23 11.34 -7.32 -8.13
C ALA A 23 10.50 -6.21 -8.77
N GLY A 24 11.00 -4.97 -8.76
CA GLY A 24 10.36 -3.83 -9.43
C GLY A 24 10.28 -4.02 -10.94
N ILE A 25 11.38 -4.47 -11.58
CA ILE A 25 11.40 -4.75 -13.03
C ILE A 25 10.41 -5.87 -13.38
N CYS A 26 10.41 -6.98 -12.62
CA CYS A 26 9.48 -8.08 -12.83
C CYS A 26 8.02 -7.64 -12.65
N GLY A 27 7.73 -6.85 -11.60
CA GLY A 27 6.41 -6.30 -11.34
C GLY A 27 5.94 -5.36 -12.45
N MET A 28 6.82 -4.48 -12.94
CA MET A 28 6.52 -3.59 -14.06
C MET A 28 6.30 -4.35 -15.37
N ALA A 29 7.11 -5.38 -15.64
CA ALA A 29 6.92 -6.24 -16.80
C ALA A 29 5.56 -6.96 -16.77
N TYR A 30 5.16 -7.46 -15.59
CA TYR A 30 3.84 -8.06 -15.39
C TYR A 30 2.69 -7.05 -15.54
N LEU A 31 2.82 -5.85 -14.98
CA LEU A 31 1.84 -4.77 -15.18
C LEU A 31 1.68 -4.45 -16.67
N VAL A 32 2.78 -4.29 -17.40
CA VAL A 32 2.73 -4.02 -18.85
C VAL A 32 2.11 -5.18 -19.63
N SER A 33 2.38 -6.43 -19.26
CA SER A 33 1.79 -7.58 -19.95
C SER A 33 0.27 -7.66 -19.77
N VAL A 34 -0.24 -7.37 -18.57
CA VAL A 34 -1.68 -7.23 -18.31
C VAL A 34 -2.26 -6.06 -19.12
N LEU A 35 -1.60 -4.91 -19.08
CA LEU A 35 -2.05 -3.71 -19.81
C LEU A 35 -2.04 -3.86 -21.32
N GLN A 36 -1.28 -4.78 -21.90
CA GLN A 36 -1.25 -5.03 -23.34
C GLN A 36 -2.44 -5.85 -23.84
N GLN A 37 -3.17 -6.54 -22.96
CA GLN A 37 -4.32 -7.37 -23.35
C GLN A 37 -5.43 -6.54 -24.04
N PRO A 38 -6.14 -7.10 -25.04
CA PRO A 38 -7.13 -6.39 -25.84
C PRO A 38 -8.50 -6.32 -25.12
N PHE A 39 -8.50 -5.92 -23.85
CA PHE A 39 -9.72 -5.78 -23.05
C PHE A 39 -10.26 -4.35 -23.09
N SER A 40 -11.56 -4.21 -22.79
CA SER A 40 -12.17 -2.89 -22.59
C SER A 40 -11.52 -2.17 -21.40
N LEU A 41 -11.57 -0.84 -21.36
CA LEU A 41 -10.98 -0.06 -20.26
C LEU A 41 -11.57 -0.45 -18.89
N LEU A 42 -12.86 -0.78 -18.85
CA LEU A 42 -13.54 -1.20 -17.63
C LEU A 42 -13.05 -2.56 -17.14
N ASP A 43 -12.95 -3.54 -18.05
CA ASP A 43 -12.45 -4.88 -17.72
C ASP A 43 -10.97 -4.83 -17.32
N LEU A 44 -10.18 -3.98 -17.99
CA LEU A 44 -8.78 -3.77 -17.69
C LEU A 44 -8.59 -3.10 -16.32
N TYR A 45 -9.43 -2.11 -15.99
CA TYR A 45 -9.46 -1.48 -14.67
C TYR A 45 -9.77 -2.51 -13.58
N GLN A 46 -10.84 -3.31 -13.76
CA GLN A 46 -11.22 -4.34 -12.79
C GLN A 46 -10.12 -5.40 -12.65
N GLY A 47 -9.56 -5.87 -13.77
CA GLY A 47 -8.43 -6.81 -13.79
C GLY A 47 -7.19 -6.25 -13.10
N CYS A 48 -6.83 -4.98 -13.34
CA CYS A 48 -5.73 -4.32 -12.64
C CYS A 48 -5.98 -4.21 -11.14
N MET A 49 -7.20 -3.87 -10.72
CA MET A 49 -7.57 -3.72 -9.31
C MET A 49 -7.68 -5.05 -8.57
N VAL A 50 -7.87 -6.18 -9.25
CA VAL A 50 -7.97 -7.51 -8.63
C VAL A 50 -6.68 -8.30 -8.72
N GLU A 51 -5.94 -8.22 -9.83
CA GLU A 51 -4.73 -9.04 -10.01
C GLU A 51 -3.43 -8.27 -9.79
N VAL A 52 -3.31 -7.06 -10.36
CA VAL A 52 -2.04 -6.33 -10.34
C VAL A 52 -1.83 -5.64 -9.00
N SER A 53 -2.89 -5.06 -8.44
CA SER A 53 -2.92 -4.45 -7.11
C SER A 53 -2.34 -5.39 -6.02
N GLU A 54 -2.77 -6.65 -6.01
CA GLU A 54 -2.39 -7.65 -5.01
C GLU A 54 -1.00 -8.24 -5.27
N ARG A 55 -0.67 -8.55 -6.53
CA ARG A 55 0.54 -9.29 -6.88
C ARG A 55 1.77 -8.41 -7.04
N VAL A 56 1.58 -7.13 -7.36
CA VAL A 56 2.68 -6.20 -7.67
C VAL A 56 2.67 -4.97 -6.78
N VAL A 57 1.54 -4.27 -6.72
CA VAL A 57 1.47 -2.95 -6.07
C VAL A 57 1.64 -3.06 -4.56
N LEU A 58 0.85 -3.94 -3.92
CA LEU A 58 0.87 -4.11 -2.48
C LEU A 58 2.23 -4.64 -1.96
N PRO A 59 2.82 -5.69 -2.52
CA PRO A 59 4.17 -6.13 -2.12
C PRO A 59 5.21 -5.03 -2.28
N ALA A 60 5.20 -4.28 -3.38
CA ALA A 60 6.12 -3.17 -3.60
C ALA A 60 5.97 -2.08 -2.53
N ASN A 61 4.74 -1.70 -2.22
CA ASN A 61 4.42 -0.72 -1.19
C ASN A 61 4.90 -1.16 0.20
N LEU A 62 4.64 -2.41 0.59
CA LEU A 62 5.05 -2.93 1.90
C LEU A 62 6.57 -3.09 2.03
N ILE A 63 7.25 -3.56 0.98
CA ILE A 63 8.71 -3.66 0.95
C ILE A 63 9.34 -2.27 1.13
N LEU A 64 8.88 -1.28 0.36
CA LEU A 64 9.38 0.11 0.43
C LEU A 64 9.06 0.75 1.79
N PHE A 65 7.87 0.51 2.33
CA PHE A 65 7.49 0.98 3.65
C PHE A 65 8.44 0.42 4.71
N CYS A 66 8.56 -0.90 4.83
CA CYS A 66 9.36 -1.54 5.87
C CYS A 66 10.84 -1.17 5.81
N MET A 67 11.39 -1.02 4.60
CA MET A 67 12.79 -0.65 4.41
C MET A 67 13.08 0.82 4.70
N GLY A 68 12.10 1.68 4.44
CA GLY A 68 12.23 3.12 4.69
C GLY A 68 11.74 3.57 6.07
N CYS A 69 11.20 2.67 6.88
CA CYS A 69 10.85 2.97 8.27
C CYS A 69 12.11 3.29 9.09
N ALA A 70 12.10 4.43 9.77
CA ALA A 70 13.08 4.72 10.79
C ALA A 70 12.86 3.78 11.99
N ARG A 71 13.92 3.04 12.34
CA ARG A 71 14.03 2.31 13.60
C ARG A 71 15.18 2.92 14.36
N PHE A 72 14.87 3.74 15.36
CA PHE A 72 15.93 4.21 16.23
C PHE A 72 16.39 3.06 17.11
N GLY A 73 17.69 2.78 17.10
CA GLY A 73 18.28 1.84 18.05
C GLY A 73 18.09 2.33 19.49
N ALA A 74 18.21 1.44 20.48
CA ALA A 74 18.04 1.81 21.90
C ALA A 74 18.88 3.05 22.30
N PHE A 75 20.11 3.16 21.79
CA PHE A 75 20.97 4.34 22.02
C PHE A 75 20.55 5.61 21.25
N GLU A 76 19.95 5.49 20.07
CA GLU A 76 19.44 6.64 19.30
C GLU A 76 18.16 7.19 19.94
N ARG A 77 17.31 6.34 20.53
CA ARG A 77 16.10 6.74 21.28
C ARG A 77 16.41 7.53 22.55
N VAL A 78 17.58 7.32 23.17
CA VAL A 78 18.02 8.14 24.32
C VAL A 78 18.39 9.56 23.88
N ARG A 79 18.79 9.75 22.62
CA ARG A 79 19.26 11.04 22.08
C ARG A 79 18.20 11.82 21.30
N ARG A 80 17.10 11.19 20.90
CA ARG A 80 16.02 11.77 20.08
C ARG A 80 14.66 11.52 20.70
N ASN A 81 13.72 12.44 20.51
CA ASN A 81 12.36 12.24 20.99
C ASN A 81 11.67 11.08 20.22
N PRO A 82 11.09 10.10 20.92
CA PRO A 82 10.41 8.95 20.29
C PRO A 82 9.22 9.39 19.44
N THR A 83 8.57 10.51 19.76
CA THR A 83 7.50 11.09 18.96
C THR A 83 7.92 11.46 17.54
N ASP A 84 9.20 11.76 17.31
CA ASP A 84 9.72 12.06 15.98
C ASP A 84 9.88 10.78 15.15
N GLU A 85 10.14 9.62 15.77
CA GLU A 85 10.12 8.30 15.12
C GLU A 85 8.74 8.00 14.56
N PHE A 86 7.71 8.20 15.39
CA PHE A 86 6.33 7.98 15.01
C PHE A 86 5.92 8.88 13.84
N ARG A 87 6.22 10.18 13.93
CA ARG A 87 5.89 11.16 12.88
C ARG A 87 6.62 10.84 11.57
N LEU A 88 7.90 10.49 11.63
CA LEU A 88 8.67 10.18 10.43
C LEU A 88 8.15 8.91 9.75
N ASN A 89 7.81 7.87 10.53
CA ASN A 89 7.22 6.64 10.00
C ASN A 89 5.81 6.85 9.44
N ALA A 90 5.00 7.69 10.08
CA ALA A 90 3.70 8.11 9.56
C ALA A 90 3.85 8.82 8.21
N LEU A 91 4.72 9.83 8.13
CA LEU A 91 4.99 10.55 6.88
C LEU A 91 5.55 9.63 5.80
N TRP A 92 6.43 8.71 6.17
CA TRP A 92 6.97 7.70 5.26
C TRP A 92 5.88 6.79 4.70
N SER A 93 4.97 6.33 5.56
CA SER A 93 3.85 5.46 5.16
C SER A 93 2.97 6.11 4.09
N VAL A 94 2.63 7.39 4.30
CA VAL A 94 1.84 8.20 3.37
C VAL A 94 2.62 8.41 2.08
N PHE A 95 3.89 8.80 2.18
CA PHE A 95 4.73 9.07 1.02
C PHE A 95 4.86 7.84 0.11
N VAL A 96 5.20 6.68 0.67
CA VAL A 96 5.36 5.45 -0.12
C VAL A 96 4.05 5.02 -0.77
N SER A 97 2.95 5.05 -0.01
CA SER A 97 1.64 4.66 -0.54
C SER A 97 1.18 5.58 -1.68
N VAL A 98 1.44 6.88 -1.59
CA VAL A 98 1.17 7.83 -2.68
C VAL A 98 2.06 7.54 -3.90
N VAL A 99 3.38 7.43 -3.70
CA VAL A 99 4.34 7.24 -4.79
C VAL A 99 4.07 5.95 -5.56
N VAL A 100 3.88 4.84 -4.87
CA VAL A 100 3.63 3.54 -5.53
C VAL A 100 2.30 3.56 -6.29
N SER A 101 1.25 4.16 -5.72
CA SER A 101 -0.04 4.31 -6.39
C SER A 101 0.06 5.19 -7.64
N LEU A 102 0.80 6.30 -7.56
CA LEU A 102 1.02 7.20 -8.69
C LEU A 102 1.81 6.55 -9.81
N ILE A 103 2.86 5.77 -9.51
CA ILE A 103 3.65 5.07 -10.54
C ILE A 103 2.76 4.14 -11.35
N VAL A 104 1.98 3.29 -10.68
CA VAL A 104 1.10 2.32 -11.33
C VAL A 104 0.00 3.03 -12.13
N TRP A 105 -0.58 4.09 -11.55
CA TRP A 105 -1.59 4.91 -12.21
C TRP A 105 -1.05 5.60 -13.47
N CYS A 106 0.16 6.16 -13.42
CA CYS A 106 0.81 6.76 -14.58
C CYS A 106 1.03 5.73 -15.69
N VAL A 107 1.51 4.53 -15.35
CA VAL A 107 1.71 3.45 -16.33
C VAL A 107 0.38 3.02 -16.96
N PHE A 108 -0.68 2.90 -16.16
CA PHE A 108 -2.02 2.60 -16.63
C PHE A 108 -2.53 3.67 -17.60
N ILE A 109 -2.38 4.96 -17.28
CA ILE A 109 -2.80 6.05 -18.17
C ILE A 109 -2.00 6.03 -19.45
N ILE A 110 -0.66 5.96 -19.38
CA ILE A 110 0.19 5.96 -20.56
C ILE A 110 -0.18 4.80 -21.49
N ALA A 111 -0.38 3.59 -20.96
CA ALA A 111 -0.77 2.44 -21.75
C ALA A 111 -2.13 2.62 -22.44
N ASN A 112 -3.11 3.22 -21.76
CA ASN A 112 -4.44 3.44 -22.32
C ASN A 112 -4.50 4.62 -23.29
N VAL A 113 -3.72 5.68 -23.08
CA VAL A 113 -3.55 6.76 -24.06
C VAL A 113 -2.94 6.22 -25.35
N LEU A 114 -1.89 5.38 -25.24
CA LEU A 114 -1.25 4.74 -26.40
C LEU A 114 -2.19 3.79 -27.17
N LYS A 115 -3.24 3.29 -26.52
CA LYS A 115 -4.28 2.45 -27.13
C LYS A 115 -5.47 3.24 -27.67
N GLU A 116 -5.42 4.58 -27.61
CA GLU A 116 -6.53 5.48 -27.95
C GLU A 116 -7.83 5.17 -27.18
N SER A 117 -7.72 4.58 -25.99
CA SER A 117 -8.88 4.12 -25.19
C SER A 117 -9.40 5.17 -24.22
N LEU A 118 -8.81 6.38 -24.18
CA LEU A 118 -9.11 7.49 -23.26
C LEU A 118 -9.69 8.71 -23.98
N ASN A 119 -10.79 8.53 -24.69
CA ASN A 119 -11.44 9.59 -25.47
C ASN A 119 -12.62 10.24 -24.74
N ASP A 120 -13.21 9.56 -23.75
CA ASP A 120 -14.39 10.03 -23.04
C ASP A 120 -14.08 10.54 -21.62
N PRO A 121 -14.74 11.63 -21.16
CA PRO A 121 -14.57 12.15 -19.80
C PRO A 121 -14.96 11.13 -18.70
N ARG A 122 -15.84 10.17 -19.02
CA ARG A 122 -16.19 9.07 -18.11
C ARG A 122 -15.01 8.11 -17.85
N GLN A 123 -14.12 7.95 -18.81
CA GLN A 123 -12.96 7.07 -18.66
C GLN A 123 -11.90 7.71 -17.76
N TRP A 124 -11.75 9.04 -17.82
CA TRP A 124 -10.94 9.81 -16.88
C TRP A 124 -11.45 9.68 -15.44
N VAL A 125 -12.78 9.64 -15.24
CA VAL A 125 -13.37 9.36 -13.94
C VAL A 125 -12.92 8.00 -13.40
N LEU A 126 -12.96 6.94 -14.21
CA LEU A 126 -12.47 5.61 -13.82
C LEU A 126 -10.98 5.63 -13.44
N CYS A 127 -10.13 6.32 -14.21
CA CYS A 127 -8.72 6.47 -13.86
C CYS A 127 -8.50 7.15 -12.51
N THR A 128 -9.28 8.19 -12.20
CA THR A 128 -9.17 8.87 -10.90
C THR A 128 -9.66 8.01 -9.73
N ILE A 129 -10.72 7.20 -9.94
CA ILE A 129 -11.20 6.23 -8.96
C ILE A 129 -10.13 5.17 -8.70
N MET A 130 -9.46 4.69 -9.75
CA MET A 130 -8.36 3.73 -9.63
C MET A 130 -7.23 4.25 -8.74
N LEU A 131 -6.80 5.50 -8.94
CA LEU A 131 -5.76 6.11 -8.11
C LEU A 131 -6.15 6.12 -6.63
N ALA A 132 -7.39 6.53 -6.33
CA ALA A 132 -7.87 6.59 -4.96
C ALA A 132 -7.95 5.21 -4.33
N GLN A 133 -8.40 4.19 -5.07
CA GLN A 133 -8.46 2.81 -4.56
C GLN A 133 -7.08 2.21 -4.33
N LEU A 134 -6.13 2.40 -5.24
CA LEU A 134 -4.74 1.97 -5.03
C LEU A 134 -4.15 2.61 -3.76
N PHE A 135 -4.41 3.90 -3.55
CA PHE A 135 -3.97 4.59 -2.34
C PHE A 135 -4.64 4.03 -1.07
N MET A 136 -5.96 3.86 -1.08
CA MET A 136 -6.70 3.32 0.08
C MET A 136 -6.25 1.90 0.43
N MET A 137 -6.04 1.04 -0.57
CA MET A 137 -5.45 -0.29 -0.41
C MET A 137 -4.08 -0.20 0.25
N ASN A 138 -3.15 0.54 -0.36
CA ASN A 138 -1.78 0.63 0.11
C ASN A 138 -1.70 1.15 1.55
N MET A 139 -2.39 2.26 1.83
CA MET A 139 -2.41 2.84 3.16
C MET A 139 -3.05 1.94 4.21
N SER A 140 -4.17 1.29 3.89
CA SER A 140 -4.88 0.46 4.88
C SER A 140 -4.00 -0.70 5.36
N VAL A 141 -3.36 -1.41 4.44
CA VAL A 141 -2.48 -2.52 4.77
C VAL A 141 -1.21 -2.03 5.44
N THR A 142 -0.61 -0.93 4.97
CA THR A 142 0.57 -0.35 5.61
C THR A 142 0.30 0.05 7.07
N LEU A 143 -0.85 0.67 7.36
CA LEU A 143 -1.22 1.03 8.73
C LEU A 143 -1.42 -0.20 9.63
N ALA A 144 -1.96 -1.29 9.09
CA ALA A 144 -2.11 -2.56 9.79
C ALA A 144 -0.75 -3.22 10.08
N VAL A 145 0.14 -3.27 9.08
CA VAL A 145 1.51 -3.77 9.25
C VAL A 145 2.26 -2.92 10.26
N TRP A 146 2.13 -1.59 10.19
CA TRP A 146 2.77 -0.69 11.13
C TRP A 146 2.30 -0.89 12.56
N LEU A 147 1.01 -1.18 12.77
CA LEU A 147 0.47 -1.50 14.08
C LEU A 147 1.14 -2.75 14.67
N LEU A 148 1.25 -3.82 13.88
CA LEU A 148 1.89 -5.06 14.30
C LEU A 148 3.37 -4.86 14.61
N MET A 149 4.06 -4.00 13.85
CA MET A 149 5.43 -3.59 14.16
C MET A 149 5.51 -2.82 15.48
N ASN A 150 4.57 -1.90 15.74
CA ASN A 150 4.50 -1.15 17.01
C ASN A 150 4.14 -2.05 18.20
N MET A 151 3.49 -3.19 17.96
CA MET A 151 3.25 -4.23 18.97
C MET A 151 4.47 -5.12 19.26
N GLY A 152 5.61 -4.87 18.61
CA GLY A 152 6.89 -5.54 18.89
C GLY A 152 7.19 -6.75 18.00
N MET A 153 6.41 -6.99 16.95
CA MET A 153 6.71 -8.07 16.01
C MET A 153 7.84 -7.68 15.03
N ASP A 154 8.77 -8.61 14.80
CA ASP A 154 9.94 -8.36 13.95
C ASP A 154 9.60 -8.36 12.45
N TRP A 155 10.11 -7.36 11.72
CA TRP A 155 9.75 -7.13 10.31
C TRP A 155 10.00 -8.33 9.39
N GLY A 156 11.14 -9.02 9.57
CA GLY A 156 11.51 -10.19 8.78
C GLY A 156 10.61 -11.40 9.04
N GLN A 157 9.91 -11.41 10.17
CA GLN A 157 8.94 -12.43 10.55
C GLN A 157 7.50 -12.00 10.27
N VAL A 158 7.23 -10.70 10.05
CA VAL A 158 5.88 -10.15 9.86
C VAL A 158 5.55 -9.94 8.39
N LEU A 159 6.50 -9.41 7.61
CA LEU A 159 6.28 -9.03 6.23
C LEU A 159 5.97 -10.25 5.33
N PRO A 160 6.74 -11.36 5.38
CA PRO A 160 6.42 -12.54 4.58
C PRO A 160 5.06 -13.18 4.91
N PRO A 161 4.69 -13.47 6.17
CA PRO A 161 3.40 -14.07 6.46
C PRO A 161 2.25 -13.10 6.26
N ILE A 162 2.40 -11.78 6.39
CA ILE A 162 1.30 -10.87 6.06
C ILE A 162 1.03 -10.87 4.56
N ILE A 163 2.06 -10.76 3.73
CA ILE A 163 1.91 -10.85 2.27
C ILE A 163 1.29 -12.21 1.89
N VAL A 164 1.77 -13.30 2.49
CA VAL A 164 1.25 -14.65 2.26
C VAL A 164 -0.19 -14.80 2.76
N VAL A 165 -0.54 -14.28 3.94
CA VAL A 165 -1.90 -14.32 4.48
C VAL A 165 -2.85 -13.55 3.57
N PHE A 166 -2.43 -12.39 3.07
CA PHE A 166 -3.23 -11.61 2.14
C PHE A 166 -3.43 -12.33 0.80
N ILE A 167 -2.38 -12.94 0.25
CA ILE A 167 -2.46 -13.75 -0.98
C ILE A 167 -3.30 -15.01 -0.79
N ILE A 168 -3.12 -15.73 0.33
CA ILE A 168 -3.87 -16.95 0.64
C ILE A 168 -5.32 -16.62 0.96
N ALA A 169 -5.58 -15.57 1.74
CA ALA A 169 -6.95 -15.13 2.05
C ALA A 169 -7.68 -14.75 0.77
N ASP A 170 -7.02 -14.01 -0.14
CA ASP A 170 -7.59 -13.69 -1.42
C ASP A 170 -7.86 -14.95 -2.27
N PHE A 171 -6.88 -15.86 -2.38
CA PHE A 171 -7.06 -17.13 -3.10
C PHE A 171 -8.18 -18.00 -2.53
N CYS A 172 -8.30 -18.08 -1.20
CA CYS A 172 -9.33 -18.87 -0.51
C CYS A 172 -10.71 -18.23 -0.59
N LEU A 173 -10.79 -16.90 -0.70
CA LEU A 173 -12.06 -16.17 -0.74
C LEU A 173 -12.55 -15.93 -2.18
N LYS A 174 -11.67 -15.88 -3.19
CA LYS A 174 -12.02 -15.82 -4.62
C LYS A 174 -13.07 -16.85 -5.09
N PRO A 175 -13.05 -18.13 -4.67
CA PRO A 175 -14.07 -19.11 -5.04
C PRO A 175 -15.36 -19.02 -4.20
N MET A 176 -15.39 -18.22 -3.12
CA MET A 176 -16.61 -18.06 -2.31
C MET A 176 -17.58 -17.11 -3.02
N ALA A 177 -18.72 -17.64 -3.45
CA ALA A 177 -19.79 -16.83 -4.02
C ALA A 177 -20.35 -15.85 -2.97
N GLY A 178 -20.22 -14.54 -3.22
CA GLY A 178 -20.91 -13.50 -2.45
C GLY A 178 -20.03 -12.32 -2.02
N ASP A 179 -20.63 -11.40 -1.26
CA ASP A 179 -20.01 -10.16 -0.77
C ASP A 179 -18.92 -10.38 0.30
N LEU A 180 -18.60 -11.63 0.67
CA LEU A 180 -17.66 -11.93 1.76
C LEU A 180 -16.23 -11.44 1.46
N THR A 181 -15.76 -11.64 0.22
CA THR A 181 -14.52 -11.07 -0.31
C THR A 181 -14.53 -9.54 -0.21
N ARG A 182 -15.66 -8.92 -0.56
CA ARG A 182 -15.83 -7.47 -0.51
C ARG A 182 -15.81 -6.91 0.92
N TYR A 183 -16.27 -7.65 1.92
CA TYR A 183 -16.18 -7.22 3.32
C TYR A 183 -14.78 -7.42 3.90
N ALA A 184 -14.12 -8.53 3.58
CA ALA A 184 -12.76 -8.80 4.04
C ALA A 184 -11.72 -7.84 3.41
N PHE A 185 -11.94 -7.45 2.16
CA PHE A 185 -11.04 -6.62 1.35
C PHE A 185 -11.71 -5.32 0.90
N TYR A 186 -12.41 -4.66 1.84
CA TYR A 186 -13.30 -3.53 1.56
C TYR A 186 -12.66 -2.35 0.83
N PHE A 187 -11.38 -2.08 1.08
CA PHE A 187 -10.62 -1.00 0.44
C PHE A 187 -9.84 -1.44 -0.80
N TRP A 188 -9.85 -2.73 -1.15
CA TRP A 188 -9.11 -3.27 -2.30
C TRP A 188 -9.99 -3.39 -3.55
N TYR A 189 -11.23 -3.83 -3.38
CA TYR A 189 -12.09 -4.16 -4.51
C TYR A 189 -12.87 -2.94 -5.02
N PRO A 190 -13.05 -2.83 -6.35
CA PRO A 190 -13.89 -1.80 -6.93
C PRO A 190 -15.37 -2.06 -6.59
N ILE A 191 -16.04 -1.05 -6.01
CA ILE A 191 -17.46 -1.16 -5.61
C ILE A 191 -18.40 -0.51 -6.63
N SER A 192 -17.94 0.53 -7.33
CA SER A 192 -18.75 1.27 -8.30
C SER A 192 -17.86 2.13 -9.20
N ASP A 193 -18.37 2.41 -10.40
CA ASP A 193 -17.75 3.30 -11.38
C ASP A 193 -18.13 4.78 -11.18
N SER A 194 -18.95 5.07 -10.16
CA SER A 194 -19.40 6.42 -9.82
C SER A 194 -18.66 6.95 -8.60
N TRP A 195 -18.06 8.15 -8.75
CA TRP A 195 -17.42 8.87 -7.66
C TRP A 195 -18.31 9.09 -6.44
N VAL A 196 -19.60 9.37 -6.66
CA VAL A 196 -20.54 9.59 -5.54
C VAL A 196 -20.64 8.35 -4.66
N THR A 197 -20.76 7.19 -5.31
CA THR A 197 -20.84 5.90 -4.62
C THR A 197 -19.52 5.55 -3.94
N VAL A 198 -18.39 5.72 -4.64
CA VAL A 198 -17.04 5.46 -4.09
C VAL A 198 -16.75 6.38 -2.90
N PHE A 199 -17.15 7.65 -2.97
CA PHE A 199 -16.93 8.60 -1.88
C PHE A 199 -17.69 8.19 -0.62
N VAL A 200 -19.00 7.94 -0.75
CA VAL A 200 -19.86 7.60 0.39
C VAL A 200 -19.52 6.22 0.96
N ARG A 201 -19.25 5.23 0.08
CA ARG A 201 -19.06 3.83 0.49
C ARG A 201 -17.60 3.44 0.72
N GLN A 202 -16.59 4.14 0.23
CA GLN A 202 -15.19 3.76 0.47
C GLN A 202 -14.40 4.88 1.15
N VAL A 203 -14.43 6.10 0.61
CA VAL A 203 -13.58 7.20 1.11
C VAL A 203 -13.97 7.61 2.54
N LEU A 204 -15.26 7.78 2.83
CA LEU A 204 -15.71 8.12 4.18
C LEU A 204 -15.35 7.05 5.23
N PRO A 205 -15.67 5.75 5.02
CA PRO A 205 -15.19 4.69 5.91
C PRO A 205 -13.66 4.62 6.03
N PHE A 206 -12.93 4.88 4.93
CA PHE A 206 -11.47 4.88 4.92
C PHE A 206 -10.89 5.98 5.81
N ILE A 207 -11.50 7.17 5.83
CA ILE A 207 -11.12 8.25 6.73
C ILE A 207 -11.30 7.81 8.19
N GLY A 208 -12.43 7.18 8.53
CA GLY A 208 -12.67 6.62 9.86
C GLY A 208 -11.67 5.53 10.24
N TYR A 209 -11.37 4.62 9.31
CA TYR A 209 -10.35 3.59 9.46
C TYR A 209 -8.96 4.20 9.74
N CYS A 210 -8.55 5.20 8.97
CA CYS A 210 -7.27 5.89 9.16
C CYS A 210 -7.17 6.51 10.56
N MET A 211 -8.24 7.16 11.04
CA MET A 211 -8.25 7.73 12.40
C MET A 211 -8.11 6.65 13.47
N LEU A 212 -8.89 5.57 13.37
CA LEU A 212 -8.82 4.43 14.31
C LEU A 212 -7.43 3.81 14.33
N MET A 213 -6.87 3.51 13.16
CA MET A 213 -5.55 2.92 13.04
C MET A 213 -4.44 3.84 13.51
N ALA A 214 -4.54 5.15 13.27
CA ALA A 214 -3.58 6.12 13.81
C ALA A 214 -3.61 6.14 15.34
N MET A 215 -4.80 6.13 15.95
CA MET A 215 -4.96 6.04 17.41
C MET A 215 -4.40 4.74 17.97
N MET A 216 -4.70 3.59 17.33
CA MET A 216 -4.17 2.29 17.74
C MET A 216 -2.65 2.22 17.64
N ASN A 217 -2.09 2.73 16.54
CA ASN A 217 -0.64 2.82 16.35
C ASN A 217 0.02 3.69 17.42
N MET A 218 -0.59 4.84 17.75
CA MET A 218 -0.09 5.74 18.79
C MET A 218 -0.15 5.08 20.18
N ALA A 219 -1.25 4.37 20.49
CA ALA A 219 -1.40 3.65 21.75
C ALA A 219 -0.38 2.50 21.88
N ALA A 220 -0.19 1.71 20.81
CA ALA A 220 0.80 0.64 20.76
C ALA A 220 2.22 1.20 20.91
N PHE A 221 2.55 2.28 20.19
CA PHE A 221 3.83 2.97 20.28
C PHE A 221 4.11 3.45 21.71
N HIS A 222 3.15 4.11 22.38
CA HIS A 222 3.32 4.55 23.76
C HIS A 222 3.49 3.41 24.76
N ARG A 223 2.87 2.24 24.53
CA ARG A 223 3.09 1.06 25.38
C ARG A 223 4.49 0.49 25.19
N ALA A 224 4.95 0.38 23.94
CA ALA A 224 6.29 -0.12 23.63
C ALA A 224 7.40 0.82 24.14
N ASP A 225 7.19 2.14 24.10
CA ASP A 225 8.12 3.14 24.63
C ASP A 225 8.25 3.07 26.17
N ARG A 226 7.19 2.63 26.87
CA ARG A 226 7.15 2.50 28.33
C ARG A 226 7.67 1.16 28.87
N LEU A 227 7.95 0.18 28.02
CA LEU A 227 8.39 -1.15 28.43
C LEU A 227 9.88 -1.37 28.12
N ARG A 228 10.74 -0.89 29.03
CA ARG A 228 12.08 -1.44 29.36
C ARG A 228 12.66 -0.75 30.62
N LEU A 229 11.90 -0.75 31.71
CA LEU A 229 12.37 -0.44 33.07
C LEU A 229 11.72 -1.38 34.11
N THR A 230 11.64 -2.67 33.78
CA THR A 230 11.44 -3.75 34.75
C THR A 230 12.39 -4.88 34.41
#